data_AF-A0A6G1KQD3-F1
#
_entry.id   AF-A0A6G1KQD3-F1
#
_cell.length_a   1.000
_cell.length_b   1.000
_cell.length_c   1.000
_cell.angle_alpha   90.00
_cell.angle_beta   90.00
_cell.angle_gamma   90.00
#
_symmetry.space_group_name_H-M   'P 1'
#
loop_
_entity.id
_entity.type
_entity.pdbx_description
1 polymer ?
#
loop_
_entity_poly.entity_id
_entity_poly.type
_entity_poly.pdbx_seq_one_letter_code
_entity_poly.pdbx_strand_id
1 'polypeptide(L)'
;MSPPSINAPLVGSFLQMGLGFGPILRHHVPLNLITPRRELTRALAPSTLAMILSLSTLTSHMVILLATLLHISRSASSPLSNSTYHFAAYNLIAGGASLIGLIGAIRINPNLVCFYTHFHKTTLIIITFVLLELFLPAFSILPDTFAPLLGTYEMDAHHFCKEMDGFRDDEEWILRCSTQLAMVKGGVGCLVGLALAAQWWAVFDVWMWSRELRRNGGGKAALKVSHVEEAGASDPGKMAET
;
A
#
# COMPACT_ATOMS: atom_id res chain seq x y z
N MET A 1 31.97 -38.91 11.04
CA MET A 1 30.52 -38.79 10.82
C MET A 1 30.31 -37.74 9.74
N SER A 2 29.94 -38.16 8.54
CA SER A 2 29.80 -37.29 7.37
C SER A 2 28.34 -36.84 7.24
N PRO A 3 28.06 -35.57 6.90
CA PRO A 3 26.69 -35.12 6.67
C PRO A 3 26.14 -35.65 5.34
N PRO A 4 24.83 -35.90 5.24
CA PRO A 4 24.21 -36.32 3.98
C PRO A 4 24.07 -35.14 3.01
N SER A 5 24.52 -35.37 1.78
CA SER A 5 24.34 -34.54 0.59
C SER A 5 22.88 -34.61 0.11
N ILE A 6 22.15 -33.51 0.18
CA ILE A 6 20.81 -33.37 -0.42
C ILE A 6 20.97 -32.78 -1.83
N ASN A 7 20.87 -33.64 -2.83
CA ASN A 7 20.71 -33.25 -4.23
C ASN A 7 19.22 -32.96 -4.49
N ALA A 8 18.87 -31.72 -4.78
CA ALA A 8 17.56 -31.35 -5.29
C ALA A 8 17.62 -31.24 -6.83
N PRO A 9 16.78 -31.98 -7.59
CA PRO A 9 16.77 -31.89 -9.03
C PRO A 9 16.02 -30.66 -9.54
N LEU A 10 16.58 -30.08 -10.60
CA LEU A 10 15.94 -29.16 -11.54
C LEU A 10 14.57 -29.70 -11.99
N VAL A 11 13.50 -29.00 -11.64
CA VAL A 11 12.21 -29.15 -12.30
C VAL A 11 12.20 -28.23 -13.52
N GLY A 12 12.41 -28.86 -14.66
CA GLY A 12 12.32 -28.25 -15.97
C GLY A 12 10.87 -28.04 -16.44
N SER A 13 10.76 -27.07 -17.34
CA SER A 13 10.03 -27.15 -18.60
C SER A 13 8.66 -27.83 -18.58
N PHE A 14 7.62 -27.02 -18.37
CA PHE A 14 6.29 -27.33 -18.88
C PHE A 14 6.20 -26.99 -20.36
N LEU A 15 6.27 -28.04 -21.19
CA LEU A 15 5.73 -28.12 -22.55
C LEU A 15 4.31 -27.50 -22.56
N GLN A 16 3.97 -26.57 -23.45
CA GLN A 16 3.86 -26.72 -24.91
C GLN A 16 2.90 -27.85 -25.29
N MET A 17 1.60 -27.59 -25.09
CA MET A 17 0.52 -28.39 -25.65
C MET A 17 -0.16 -27.59 -26.76
N GLY A 18 0.11 -28.02 -28.00
CA GLY A 18 -0.51 -27.49 -29.19
C GLY A 18 -1.96 -27.92 -29.31
N LEU A 19 -2.83 -26.97 -29.61
CA LEU A 19 -4.15 -27.23 -30.16
C LEU A 19 -4.14 -26.73 -31.61
N GLY A 20 -4.41 -27.68 -32.52
CA GLY A 20 -4.45 -27.47 -33.95
C GLY A 20 -5.55 -26.47 -34.34
N PHE A 21 -5.17 -25.46 -35.12
CA PHE A 21 -6.10 -24.60 -35.82
C PHE A 21 -6.35 -25.17 -37.21
N GLY A 22 -7.59 -25.59 -37.46
CA GLY A 22 -8.10 -25.78 -38.82
C GLY A 22 -8.23 -24.44 -39.56
N PRO A 23 -8.27 -24.44 -40.90
CA PRO A 23 -8.40 -23.23 -41.69
C PRO A 23 -9.86 -22.75 -41.66
N ILE A 24 -10.21 -21.93 -40.66
CA ILE A 24 -11.49 -21.22 -40.65
C ILE A 24 -11.35 -19.99 -41.56
N LEU A 25 -12.26 -19.91 -42.52
CA LEU A 25 -12.47 -18.80 -43.45
C LEU A 25 -12.17 -17.45 -42.81
N ARG A 26 -11.15 -16.78 -43.34
CA ARG A 26 -10.74 -15.43 -42.98
C ARG A 26 -11.75 -14.43 -43.56
N HIS A 27 -12.89 -14.26 -42.89
CA HIS A 27 -13.69 -13.06 -43.07
C HIS A 27 -12.86 -11.87 -42.60
N HIS A 28 -12.54 -10.98 -43.53
CA HIS A 28 -11.91 -9.68 -43.27
C HIS A 28 -12.87 -8.83 -42.42
N VAL A 29 -12.89 -9.07 -41.11
CA VAL A 29 -13.41 -8.11 -40.14
C VAL A 29 -12.39 -6.97 -40.10
N PRO A 30 -12.78 -5.71 -40.40
CA PRO A 30 -11.86 -4.60 -40.36
C PRO A 30 -11.27 -4.45 -38.96
N LEU A 31 -9.94 -4.52 -38.86
CA LEU A 31 -9.17 -4.46 -37.60
C LEU A 31 -9.35 -3.14 -36.82
N ASN A 32 -10.06 -2.16 -37.37
CA ASN A 32 -10.21 -0.83 -36.81
C ASN A 32 -11.22 -0.73 -35.64
N LEU A 33 -11.95 -1.80 -35.30
CA LEU A 33 -12.93 -1.77 -34.21
C LEU A 33 -12.53 -2.55 -32.94
N ILE A 34 -11.42 -3.31 -32.96
CA ILE A 34 -10.99 -4.15 -31.83
C ILE A 34 -9.95 -3.45 -30.93
N THR A 35 -9.29 -2.41 -31.45
CA THR A 35 -8.36 -1.55 -30.71
C THR A 35 -8.95 -0.81 -29.50
N PRO A 36 -10.15 -0.20 -29.53
CA PRO A 36 -10.61 0.65 -28.42
C PRO A 36 -10.85 -0.13 -27.12
N ARG A 37 -11.24 -1.41 -27.18
CA ARG A 37 -11.53 -2.22 -25.98
C ARG A 37 -10.29 -2.61 -25.19
N ARG A 38 -9.16 -2.83 -25.87
CA ARG A 38 -7.88 -3.19 -25.22
C ARG A 38 -7.20 -1.98 -24.57
N GLU A 39 -7.42 -0.78 -25.09
CA GLU A 39 -6.89 0.44 -24.47
C GLU A 39 -7.70 0.85 -23.24
N LEU A 40 -9.03 0.69 -23.28
CA LEU A 40 -9.89 0.96 -22.13
C LEU A 40 -9.57 0.03 -20.94
N THR A 41 -9.34 -1.25 -21.20
CA THR A 41 -9.00 -2.24 -20.15
C THR A 41 -7.60 -2.03 -19.58
N ARG A 42 -6.62 -1.57 -20.37
CA ARG A 42 -5.30 -1.16 -19.86
C ARG A 42 -5.34 0.09 -19.00
N ALA A 43 -6.21 1.06 -19.33
CA ALA A 43 -6.35 2.28 -18.55
C ALA A 43 -7.12 2.07 -17.24
N LEU A 44 -8.04 1.10 -17.19
CA LEU A 44 -8.80 0.79 -15.98
C LEU A 44 -7.95 0.18 -14.87
N ALA A 45 -7.04 -0.75 -15.19
CA ALA A 45 -6.26 -1.49 -14.20
C ALA A 45 -5.47 -0.60 -13.21
N PRO A 46 -4.65 0.37 -13.64
CA PRO A 46 -3.90 1.23 -12.73
C PRO A 46 -4.78 2.25 -11.98
N SER A 47 -5.88 2.69 -12.58
CA SER A 47 -6.86 3.55 -11.90
C SER A 47 -7.56 2.80 -10.76
N THR A 48 -7.99 1.56 -11.02
CA THR A 48 -8.55 0.68 -9.99
C THR A 48 -7.54 0.40 -8.88
N LEU A 49 -6.28 0.15 -9.23
CA LEU A 49 -5.21 -0.02 -8.26
C LEU A 49 -5.03 1.22 -7.38
N ALA A 50 -5.00 2.41 -7.98
CA ALA A 50 -4.90 3.68 -7.25
C ALA A 50 -6.09 3.92 -6.30
N MET A 51 -7.31 3.56 -6.73
CA MET A 51 -8.50 3.64 -5.89
C MET A 51 -8.43 2.66 -4.72
N ILE A 52 -8.09 1.39 -4.96
CA ILE A 52 -7.96 0.36 -3.92
C ILE A 52 -6.89 0.74 -2.91
N LEU A 53 -5.73 1.19 -3.40
CA LEU A 53 -4.62 1.62 -2.56
C LEU A 53 -5.04 2.81 -1.68
N SER A 54 -5.63 3.85 -2.28
CA SER A 54 -6.09 5.04 -1.55
C SER A 54 -7.19 4.73 -0.54
N LEU A 55 -8.13 3.84 -0.89
CA LEU A 55 -9.22 3.45 -0.01
C LEU A 55 -8.69 2.60 1.16
N SER A 56 -7.81 1.64 0.89
CA SER A 56 -7.19 0.82 1.94
C SER A 56 -6.39 1.67 2.93
N THR A 57 -5.57 2.61 2.44
CA THR A 57 -4.79 3.51 3.30
C THR A 57 -5.70 4.44 4.09
N LEU A 58 -6.76 4.97 3.47
CA LEU A 58 -7.76 5.80 4.14
C LEU A 58 -8.44 5.02 5.28
N THR A 59 -8.94 3.81 5.00
CA THR A 59 -9.59 2.97 6.01
C THR A 59 -8.64 2.65 7.15
N SER A 60 -7.40 2.25 6.88
CA SER A 60 -6.41 1.96 7.92
C SER A 60 -6.16 3.17 8.81
N HIS A 61 -5.88 4.34 8.24
CA HIS A 61 -5.62 5.55 9.03
C HIS A 61 -6.83 6.03 9.81
N MET A 62 -8.04 5.94 9.25
CA MET A 62 -9.27 6.35 9.96
C MET A 62 -9.62 5.38 11.10
N VAL A 63 -9.42 4.07 10.92
CA VAL A 63 -9.62 3.08 11.99
C VAL A 63 -8.61 3.30 13.11
N ILE A 64 -7.32 3.52 12.78
CA ILE A 64 -6.27 3.81 13.77
C ILE A 64 -6.55 5.12 14.49
N LEU A 65 -6.94 6.17 13.77
CA LEU A 65 -7.31 7.45 14.35
C LEU A 65 -8.50 7.31 15.29
N LEU A 66 -9.57 6.62 14.87
CA LEU A 66 -10.74 6.37 15.69
C LEU A 66 -10.38 5.59 16.97
N ALA A 67 -9.58 4.52 16.85
CA ALA A 67 -9.11 3.76 18.00
C ALA A 67 -8.30 4.63 18.97
N THR A 68 -7.44 5.51 18.44
CA THR A 68 -6.64 6.45 19.24
C THR A 68 -7.54 7.46 19.95
N LEU A 69 -8.53 8.04 19.27
CA LEU A 69 -9.48 8.99 19.86
C LEU A 69 -10.37 8.34 20.94
N LEU A 70 -10.82 7.10 20.72
CA LEU A 70 -11.56 6.32 21.72
C LEU A 70 -10.70 6.02 22.94
N HIS A 71 -9.42 5.67 22.74
CA HIS A 71 -8.47 5.46 23.82
C HIS A 71 -8.24 6.74 24.63
N ILE A 72 -8.01 7.87 23.95
CA ILE A 72 -7.89 9.20 24.58
C ILE A 72 -9.12 9.54 25.41
N SER A 73 -10.32 9.32 24.86
CA SER A 73 -11.59 9.58 25.54
C SER A 73 -11.73 8.74 26.81
N ARG A 74 -11.32 7.47 26.77
CA ARG A 74 -11.37 6.57 27.93
C ARG A 74 -10.31 6.90 28.99
N SER A 75 -9.14 7.36 28.57
CA SER A 75 -8.00 7.67 29.43
C SER A 75 -7.96 9.13 29.90
N ALA A 76 -9.07 9.87 29.81
CA ALA A 76 -9.15 11.30 30.11
C ALA A 76 -8.69 11.71 31.53
N SER A 77 -8.50 10.76 32.44
CA SER A 77 -7.94 10.99 33.78
C SER A 77 -6.39 11.07 33.81
N SER A 78 -5.70 10.72 32.72
CA SER A 78 -4.24 10.72 32.63
C SER A 78 -3.74 11.80 31.65
N PRO A 79 -2.63 12.50 31.95
CA PRO A 79 -2.07 13.46 31.01
C PRO A 79 -1.70 12.77 29.70
N LEU A 80 -2.29 13.23 28.59
CA LEU A 80 -1.99 12.70 27.27
C LEU A 80 -0.50 12.88 26.96
N SER A 81 0.16 11.81 26.55
CA SER A 81 1.54 11.92 26.10
C SER A 81 1.62 12.74 24.80
N ASN A 82 2.65 13.57 24.67
CA ASN A 82 2.92 14.33 23.44
C ASN A 82 2.98 13.41 22.21
N SER A 83 3.50 12.19 22.38
CA SER A 83 3.57 11.16 21.33
C SER A 83 2.19 10.76 20.79
N THR A 84 1.18 10.64 21.66
CA THR A 84 -0.19 10.27 21.25
C THR A 84 -0.80 11.34 20.35
N TYR A 85 -0.56 12.63 20.64
CA TYR A 85 -1.02 13.73 19.79
C TYR A 85 -0.34 13.74 18.42
N HIS A 86 0.98 13.59 18.37
CA HIS A 86 1.72 13.51 17.10
C HIS A 86 1.28 12.31 16.25
N PHE A 87 1.04 11.16 16.89
CA PHE A 87 0.54 9.98 16.23
C PHE A 87 -0.88 10.17 15.66
N ALA A 88 -1.79 10.79 16.41
CA ALA A 88 -3.12 11.11 15.93
C ALA A 88 -3.08 12.12 14.77
N ALA A 89 -2.27 13.17 14.89
CA ALA A 89 -2.08 14.17 13.84
C ALA A 89 -1.51 13.55 12.56
N TYR A 90 -0.53 12.67 12.68
CA TYR A 90 0.02 11.91 11.55
C TYR A 90 -1.08 11.09 10.83
N ASN A 91 -1.89 10.33 11.58
CA ASN A 91 -2.96 9.53 10.98
C ASN A 91 -4.03 10.40 10.30
N LEU A 92 -4.36 11.56 10.88
CA LEU A 92 -5.28 12.51 10.26
C LEU A 92 -4.73 13.05 8.94
N ILE A 93 -3.46 13.47 8.91
CA ILE A 93 -2.79 13.98 7.70
C ILE A 93 -2.71 12.89 6.63
N ALA A 94 -2.30 11.68 7.02
CA ALA A 94 -2.18 10.54 6.10
C ALA A 94 -3.56 10.11 5.56
N GLY A 95 -4.59 10.16 6.38
CA GLY A 95 -5.98 9.99 5.99
C GLY A 95 -6.43 11.05 4.97
N GLY A 96 -6.13 12.33 5.23
CA GLY A 96 -6.39 13.42 4.29
C GLY A 96 -5.68 13.25 2.95
N ALA A 97 -4.40 12.89 2.96
CA ALA A 97 -3.63 12.59 1.75
C ALA A 97 -4.24 11.42 0.96
N SER A 98 -4.74 10.39 1.65
CA SER A 98 -5.41 9.25 1.04
C SER A 98 -6.75 9.64 0.38
N LEU A 99 -7.52 10.53 1.01
CA LEU A 99 -8.75 11.07 0.42
C LEU A 99 -8.45 11.89 -0.85
N ILE A 100 -7.39 12.71 -0.83
CA ILE A 100 -6.92 13.45 -2.01
C ILE A 100 -6.52 12.47 -3.14
N GLY A 101 -5.82 11.39 -2.82
CA GLY A 101 -5.46 10.32 -3.74
C GLY A 101 -6.68 9.65 -4.37
N LEU A 102 -7.69 9.34 -3.56
CA LEU A 102 -8.94 8.74 -4.00
C LEU A 102 -9.71 9.66 -4.96
N ILE A 103 -9.87 10.94 -4.61
CA ILE A 103 -10.50 11.95 -5.49
C ILE A 103 -9.70 12.09 -6.78
N GLY A 104 -8.37 12.08 -6.69
CA GLY A 104 -7.46 12.11 -7.83
C GLY A 104 -7.65 10.93 -8.79
N ALA A 105 -7.80 9.72 -8.25
CA ALA A 105 -8.06 8.51 -9.03
C ALA A 105 -9.44 8.54 -9.71
N ILE A 106 -10.49 8.92 -8.98
CA ILE A 106 -11.87 9.04 -9.50
C ILE A 106 -11.93 10.07 -10.63
N ARG A 107 -11.28 11.23 -10.45
CA ARG A 107 -11.26 12.31 -11.45
C ARG A 107 -10.17 12.17 -12.51
N ILE A 108 -9.38 11.09 -12.47
CA ILE A 108 -8.24 10.85 -13.37
C ILE A 108 -7.32 12.09 -13.44
N ASN A 109 -7.10 12.76 -12.31
CA ASN A 109 -6.27 13.96 -12.24
C ASN A 109 -4.84 13.58 -11.84
N PRO A 110 -3.86 13.66 -12.77
CA PRO A 110 -2.51 13.19 -12.52
C PRO A 110 -1.78 13.98 -11.43
N ASN A 111 -2.14 15.24 -11.19
CA ASN A 111 -1.51 16.05 -10.15
C ASN A 111 -1.88 15.57 -8.75
N LEU A 112 -3.17 15.26 -8.52
CA LEU A 112 -3.65 14.74 -7.24
C LEU A 112 -3.08 13.34 -6.96
N VAL A 113 -3.05 12.48 -7.98
CA VAL A 113 -2.43 11.14 -7.89
C VAL A 113 -0.93 11.25 -7.61
N CYS A 114 -0.23 12.18 -8.25
CA CYS A 114 1.21 12.39 -8.03
C CYS A 114 1.49 12.89 -6.60
N PHE A 115 0.65 13.78 -6.06
CA PHE A 115 0.77 14.26 -4.69
C PHE A 115 0.59 13.11 -3.69
N TYR A 116 -0.47 12.33 -3.84
CA TYR A 116 -0.73 11.15 -3.00
C TYR A 116 0.40 10.12 -3.08
N THR A 117 0.82 9.74 -4.29
CA THR A 117 1.90 8.75 -4.46
C THR A 117 3.22 9.23 -3.86
N HIS A 118 3.52 10.53 -3.93
CA HIS A 118 4.70 11.08 -3.28
C HIS A 118 4.62 10.97 -1.76
N PHE A 119 3.49 11.38 -1.17
CA PHE A 119 3.26 11.26 0.27
C PHE A 119 3.34 9.80 0.73
N HIS A 120 2.62 8.90 0.05
CA HIS A 120 2.57 7.48 0.40
C HIS A 120 3.93 6.80 0.23
N LYS A 121 4.72 7.15 -0.81
CA LYS A 121 6.10 6.69 -0.97
C LYS A 121 6.97 7.12 0.21
N THR A 122 6.89 8.38 0.65
CA THR A 122 7.66 8.86 1.80
C THR A 122 7.28 8.10 3.07
N THR A 123 5.99 7.88 3.30
CA THR A 123 5.50 7.03 4.38
C THR A 123 6.04 5.60 4.30
N LEU A 124 6.00 4.98 3.12
CA LEU A 124 6.54 3.63 2.91
C LEU A 124 8.03 3.56 3.20
N ILE A 125 8.81 4.57 2.81
CA ILE A 125 10.24 4.64 3.14
C ILE A 125 10.44 4.64 4.65
N ILE A 126 9.73 5.51 5.37
CA ILE A 126 9.81 5.61 6.83
C ILE A 126 9.43 4.27 7.48
N ILE A 127 8.30 3.69 7.08
CA ILE A 127 7.83 2.39 7.58
C ILE A 127 8.85 1.29 7.27
N THR A 128 9.44 1.29 6.08
CA THR A 128 10.47 0.31 5.70
C THR A 128 11.66 0.40 6.64
N PHE A 129 12.18 1.60 6.92
CA PHE A 129 13.28 1.79 7.87
C PHE A 129 12.91 1.34 9.28
N VAL A 130 11.72 1.70 9.75
CA VAL A 130 11.17 1.26 11.05
C VAL A 130 11.14 -0.26 11.16
N LEU A 131 10.64 -0.94 10.12
CA LEU A 131 10.54 -2.39 10.11
C LEU A 131 11.92 -3.05 10.02
N LEU A 132 12.84 -2.48 9.23
CA LEU A 132 14.21 -2.95 9.17
C LEU A 132 14.87 -2.89 10.55
N GLU A 133 14.74 -1.77 11.28
CA GLU A 133 15.27 -1.65 12.65
C GLU A 133 14.63 -2.69 13.59
N LEU A 134 13.30 -2.87 13.50
CA LEU A 134 12.56 -3.79 14.37
C LEU A 134 12.96 -5.27 14.16
N PHE A 135 13.24 -5.67 12.90
CA PHE A 135 13.55 -7.05 12.54
C PHE A 135 15.05 -7.34 12.44
N LEU A 136 15.89 -6.33 12.20
CA LEU A 136 17.33 -6.44 12.05
C LEU A 136 18.04 -5.50 13.05
N PRO A 137 17.93 -5.76 14.37
CA PRO A 137 18.55 -4.91 15.40
C PRO A 137 20.09 -4.87 15.31
N ALA A 138 20.71 -5.85 14.63
CA ALA A 138 22.15 -5.85 14.37
C ALA A 138 22.60 -4.72 13.42
N PHE A 139 21.66 -4.11 12.70
CA PHE A 139 21.89 -3.01 11.79
C PHE A 139 21.24 -1.75 12.37
N SER A 140 21.82 -1.22 13.44
CA SER A 140 21.45 0.09 14.01
C SER A 140 21.81 1.19 13.00
N ILE A 141 20.98 1.33 11.96
CA ILE A 141 21.22 2.24 10.84
C ILE A 141 20.67 3.63 11.17
N LEU A 142 19.66 3.71 12.05
CA LEU A 142 19.05 4.97 12.46
C LEU A 142 19.88 5.63 13.57
N PRO A 143 20.33 6.89 13.37
CA PRO A 143 20.97 7.63 14.44
C PRO A 143 19.96 7.89 15.57
N ASP A 144 20.46 7.94 16.82
CA ASP A 144 19.67 8.17 18.06
C ASP A 144 18.70 9.37 18.00
N THR A 145 18.91 10.28 17.05
CA THR A 145 18.05 11.42 16.78
C THR A 145 16.66 11.07 16.23
N PHE A 146 16.45 9.86 15.69
CA PHE A 146 15.12 9.35 15.27
C PHE A 146 14.40 8.52 16.35
N ALA A 147 15.06 8.26 17.48
CA ALA A 147 14.52 7.52 18.62
C ALA A 147 13.25 8.12 19.27
N PRO A 148 12.94 9.44 19.26
CA PRO A 148 11.72 9.90 19.94
C PRO A 148 10.42 9.50 19.24
N LEU A 149 10.47 9.05 17.97
CA LEU A 149 9.29 8.60 17.25
C LEU A 149 8.99 7.10 17.48
N LEU A 150 10.03 6.33 17.76
CA LEU A 150 9.96 4.93 18.14
C LEU A 150 10.58 4.83 19.51
N GLY A 151 9.79 5.10 20.56
CA GLY A 151 10.21 4.76 21.91
C GLY A 151 10.80 3.36 21.85
N THR A 152 12.05 3.22 22.30
CA THR A 152 12.87 2.02 22.20
C THR A 152 12.18 0.90 22.96
N TYR A 153 11.18 0.31 22.33
CA TYR A 153 10.48 -0.87 22.78
C TYR A 153 11.31 -2.03 22.25
N GLU A 154 12.52 -2.15 22.81
CA GLU A 154 13.24 -3.41 22.78
C GLU A 154 12.32 -4.39 23.51
N MET A 155 11.55 -5.17 22.75
CA MET A 155 10.93 -6.36 23.29
C MET A 155 12.06 -7.32 23.62
N ASP A 156 12.64 -7.14 24.80
CA ASP A 156 13.55 -8.11 25.36
C ASP A 156 12.75 -9.40 25.54
N ALA A 157 13.00 -10.36 24.64
CA ALA A 157 12.34 -11.66 24.64
C ALA A 157 12.49 -12.33 26.00
N HIS A 158 13.62 -12.10 26.69
CA HIS A 158 13.86 -12.61 28.02
C HIS A 158 12.91 -11.98 29.04
N HIS A 159 12.78 -10.65 29.07
CA HIS A 159 11.87 -9.96 29.98
C HIS A 159 10.41 -10.37 29.73
N PHE A 160 9.98 -10.41 28.47
CA PHE A 160 8.62 -10.81 28.10
C PHE A 160 8.31 -12.25 28.53
N CYS A 161 9.21 -13.20 28.25
CA CYS A 161 9.04 -14.60 28.64
C CYS A 161 9.04 -14.80 30.16
N LYS A 162 9.87 -14.05 30.89
CA LYS A 162 9.92 -14.06 32.35
C LYS A 162 8.64 -13.49 32.97
N GLU A 163 8.09 -12.42 32.39
CA GLU A 163 6.83 -11.84 32.84
C GLU A 163 5.65 -12.79 32.62
N MET A 164 5.60 -13.50 31.48
CA MET A 164 4.55 -14.48 31.21
C MET A 164 4.58 -15.71 32.12
N ASP A 165 5.75 -16.13 32.62
CA ASP A 165 5.88 -17.26 33.56
C ASP A 165 5.57 -16.90 35.02
N GLY A 166 5.08 -15.68 35.27
CA GLY A 166 4.88 -15.19 36.63
C GLY A 166 6.19 -15.01 37.40
N PHE A 167 7.27 -14.64 36.71
CA PHE A 167 8.60 -14.38 37.26
C PHE A 167 9.34 -15.62 37.81
N ARG A 168 8.98 -16.84 37.42
CA ARG A 168 9.84 -18.01 37.64
C ARG A 168 11.07 -17.96 36.73
N ASP A 169 12.24 -18.25 37.31
CA ASP A 169 13.52 -18.32 36.58
C ASP A 169 13.78 -19.78 36.11
N ASP A 170 12.84 -20.33 35.34
CA ASP A 170 13.05 -21.62 34.67
C ASP A 170 13.75 -21.39 33.33
N GLU A 171 15.06 -21.71 33.28
CA GLU A 171 15.88 -21.53 32.09
C GLU A 171 15.36 -22.33 30.87
N GLU A 172 14.78 -23.52 31.09
CA GLU A 172 14.25 -24.36 30.01
C GLU A 172 12.98 -23.72 29.42
N TRP A 173 12.13 -23.15 30.26
CA TRP A 173 10.97 -22.39 29.82
C TRP A 173 11.37 -21.15 29.02
N ILE A 174 12.31 -20.35 29.52
CA ILE A 174 12.78 -19.12 28.86
C ILE A 174 13.36 -19.43 27.48
N LEU A 175 14.14 -20.51 27.33
CA LEU A 175 14.70 -20.92 26.05
C LEU A 175 13.61 -21.34 25.05
N ARG A 176 12.61 -22.10 25.49
CA ARG A 176 11.48 -22.50 24.63
C ARG A 176 10.62 -21.30 24.23
N CYS A 177 10.29 -20.43 25.19
CA CYS A 177 9.49 -19.24 24.95
C CYS A 177 10.18 -18.27 23.98
N SER A 178 11.47 -17.98 24.19
CA SER A 178 12.24 -17.10 23.30
C SER A 178 12.37 -17.67 21.89
N THR A 179 12.55 -18.99 21.74
CA THR A 179 12.60 -19.66 20.44
C THR A 179 11.25 -19.55 19.71
N GLN A 180 10.13 -19.79 20.40
CA GLN A 180 8.79 -19.65 19.81
C GLN A 180 8.49 -18.20 19.42
N LEU A 181 8.85 -17.25 20.29
CA LEU A 181 8.70 -15.83 20.01
C LEU A 181 9.54 -15.40 18.81
N ALA A 182 10.76 -15.93 18.66
CA ALA A 182 11.60 -15.69 17.50
C ALA A 182 10.98 -16.24 16.21
N MET A 183 10.38 -17.44 16.25
CA MET A 183 9.64 -18.00 15.10
C MET A 183 8.43 -17.12 14.73
N VAL A 184 7.65 -16.69 15.72
CA VAL A 184 6.49 -15.81 15.50
C VAL A 184 6.95 -14.47 14.93
N LYS A 185 7.99 -13.85 15.50
CA LYS A 185 8.58 -12.60 15.00
C LYS A 185 9.05 -12.78 13.56
N GLY A 186 9.76 -13.86 13.24
CA GLY A 186 10.19 -14.18 11.88
C GLY A 186 9.01 -14.35 10.91
N GLY A 187 7.97 -15.07 11.31
CA GLY A 187 6.75 -15.27 10.52
C GLY A 187 6.00 -13.96 10.25
N VAL A 188 5.77 -13.16 11.29
CA VAL A 188 5.15 -11.82 11.18
C VAL A 188 6.00 -10.91 10.30
N GLY A 189 7.31 -10.91 10.49
CA GLY A 189 8.25 -10.14 9.67
C GLY A 189 8.19 -10.51 8.19
N CYS A 190 8.11 -11.80 7.86
CA CYS A 190 7.94 -12.26 6.48
C CYS A 190 6.62 -11.78 5.88
N LEU A 191 5.50 -11.92 6.61
CA LEU A 191 4.19 -11.47 6.13
C LEU A 191 4.15 -9.96 5.92
N VAL A 192 4.69 -9.19 6.86
CA VAL A 192 4.80 -7.74 6.76
C VAL A 192 5.72 -7.34 5.60
N GLY A 193 6.85 -8.02 5.42
CA GLY A 193 7.76 -7.79 4.30
C GLY A 193 7.12 -8.04 2.93
N LEU A 194 6.33 -9.10 2.79
CA LEU A 194 5.57 -9.38 1.57
C LEU A 194 4.50 -8.32 1.31
N ALA A 195 3.76 -7.91 2.34
CA ALA A 195 2.78 -6.84 2.24
C ALA A 195 3.43 -5.51 1.82
N LEU A 196 4.59 -5.20 2.39
CA LEU A 196 5.36 -4.01 2.07
C LEU A 196 5.87 -4.03 0.62
N ALA A 197 6.38 -5.18 0.15
CA ALA A 197 6.78 -5.37 -1.24
C ALA A 197 5.60 -5.18 -2.22
N ALA A 198 4.42 -5.70 -1.87
CA ALA A 198 3.20 -5.50 -2.66
C ALA A 198 2.78 -4.02 -2.70
N GLN A 199 2.86 -3.30 -1.58
CA GLN A 199 2.58 -1.86 -1.53
C GLN A 199 3.57 -1.06 -2.38
N TRP A 200 4.86 -1.39 -2.32
CA TRP A 200 5.90 -0.77 -3.15
C TRP A 200 5.65 -0.98 -4.64
N TRP A 201 5.28 -2.20 -5.04
CA TRP A 201 4.90 -2.49 -6.42
C TRP A 201 3.70 -1.63 -6.82
N ALA A 202 2.64 -1.60 -6.01
CA ALA A 202 1.45 -0.83 -6.32
C ALA A 202 1.75 0.68 -6.50
N VAL A 203 2.55 1.26 -5.62
CA VAL A 203 2.98 2.66 -5.73
C VAL A 203 3.79 2.92 -6.99
N PHE A 204 4.71 2.01 -7.33
CA PHE A 204 5.52 2.14 -8.52
C PHE A 204 4.67 2.11 -9.79
N ASP A 205 3.70 1.20 -9.87
CA ASP A 205 2.80 1.07 -11.02
C ASP A 205 1.92 2.33 -11.19
N VAL A 206 1.31 2.82 -10.11
CA VAL A 206 0.49 4.05 -10.13
C VAL A 206 1.34 5.27 -10.48
N TRP A 207 2.58 5.34 -9.99
CA TRP A 207 3.51 6.42 -10.31
C TRP A 207 3.89 6.41 -11.80
N MET A 208 4.22 5.24 -12.35
CA MET A 208 4.51 5.08 -13.78
C MET A 208 3.30 5.47 -14.64
N TRP A 209 2.10 5.04 -14.26
CA TRP A 209 0.85 5.43 -14.93
C TRP A 209 0.61 6.94 -14.89
N SER A 210 0.79 7.58 -13.73
CA SER A 210 0.66 9.04 -13.59
C SER A 210 1.63 9.79 -14.49
N ARG A 211 2.87 9.32 -14.62
CA ARG A 211 3.86 9.90 -15.55
C ARG A 211 3.42 9.78 -17.01
N GLU A 212 2.86 8.64 -17.39
CA GLU A 212 2.39 8.44 -18.77
C GLU A 212 1.18 9.32 -19.08
N LEU A 213 0.25 9.50 -18.14
CA LEU A 213 -0.86 10.46 -18.28
C LEU A 213 -0.37 11.90 -18.48
N ARG A 214 0.69 12.31 -17.76
CA ARG A 214 1.30 13.63 -17.94
C ARG A 214 1.97 13.77 -19.29
N ARG A 215 2.66 12.73 -19.77
CA ARG A 215 3.35 12.72 -21.06
C ARG A 215 2.36 12.78 -22.23
N ASN A 216 1.23 12.10 -22.10
CA ASN A 216 0.19 12.05 -23.14
C ASN A 216 -0.79 13.22 -23.11
N GLY A 217 -0.50 14.27 -22.32
CA GLY A 217 -1.31 15.47 -22.27
C GLY A 217 -2.68 15.28 -21.60
N GLY A 218 -2.83 14.28 -20.72
CA GLY A 218 -4.09 13.94 -20.05
C GLY A 218 -4.76 15.12 -19.33
N GLY A 219 -3.98 16.12 -18.91
CA GLY A 219 -4.50 17.37 -18.33
C GLY A 219 -5.26 18.25 -19.33
N LYS A 220 -4.95 18.20 -20.64
CA LYS A 220 -5.67 18.97 -21.68
C LYS A 220 -6.96 18.29 -22.12
N ALA A 221 -7.01 16.95 -22.10
CA ALA A 221 -8.20 16.19 -22.47
C ALA A 221 -9.31 16.26 -21.41
N ALA A 222 -8.97 16.13 -20.12
CA ALA A 222 -9.93 16.23 -19.03
C ALA A 222 -10.55 17.64 -18.92
N LEU A 223 -9.76 18.69 -19.17
CA LEU A 223 -10.21 20.08 -19.22
C LEU A 223 -11.15 20.34 -20.41
N LYS A 224 -10.94 19.63 -21.52
CA LYS A 224 -11.82 19.73 -22.71
C LYS A 224 -13.18 19.09 -22.47
N VAL A 225 -13.26 17.99 -21.71
CA VAL A 225 -14.53 17.33 -21.37
C VAL A 225 -15.37 18.19 -20.41
N SER A 226 -14.74 18.78 -19.38
CA SER A 226 -15.46 19.64 -18.44
C SER A 226 -16.03 20.90 -19.11
N HIS A 227 -15.31 21.47 -20.08
CA HIS A 227 -15.79 22.63 -20.84
C HIS A 227 -16.95 22.31 -21.81
N VAL A 228 -17.05 21.07 -22.29
CA VAL A 228 -18.14 20.63 -23.18
C VAL A 228 -19.41 20.32 -22.38
N GLU A 229 -19.26 19.77 -21.16
CA GLU A 229 -20.39 19.48 -20.27
C GLU A 229 -21.05 20.76 -19.75
N GLU A 230 -20.27 21.80 -19.41
CA GLU A 230 -20.82 23.12 -19.05
C GLU A 230 -21.46 23.86 -20.24
N ALA A 231 -20.90 23.72 -21.44
CA ALA A 231 -21.48 24.35 -22.64
C ALA A 231 -22.82 23.70 -23.06
N GLY A 232 -23.04 22.43 -22.74
CA GLY A 232 -24.30 21.73 -23.05
C GLY A 232 -25.42 21.91 -22.02
N ALA A 233 -25.10 22.29 -20.78
CA ALA A 233 -26.07 22.46 -19.70
C ALA A 233 -26.74 23.85 -19.68
N SER A 234 -26.27 24.80 -20.49
CA SER A 234 -26.73 26.19 -20.51
C SER A 234 -27.54 26.57 -21.76
N ASP A 235 -28.44 25.71 -22.24
CA ASP A 235 -29.49 26.15 -23.18
C ASP A 235 -30.87 25.53 -22.94
N PRO A 236 -31.56 25.87 -21.84
CA PRO A 236 -32.97 25.51 -21.64
C PRO A 236 -33.96 26.55 -22.20
N GLY A 237 -33.55 27.52 -23.04
CA GLY A 237 -34.25 28.81 -23.10
C GLY A 237 -34.51 29.44 -24.47
N LYS A 238 -34.70 28.67 -25.55
CA LYS A 238 -35.22 29.20 -26.83
C LYS A 238 -36.26 28.29 -27.47
N MET A 239 -37.38 28.06 -26.79
CA MET A 239 -38.60 27.55 -27.42
C MET A 239 -39.83 28.19 -26.78
N ALA A 240 -40.11 29.45 -27.11
CA ALA A 240 -41.43 30.05 -26.91
C ALA A 240 -41.57 31.31 -27.79
N GLU A 241 -41.76 31.12 -29.10
CA GLU A 241 -42.38 32.12 -29.97
C GLU A 241 -43.06 31.40 -31.14
N THR A 242 -44.36 31.16 -31.00
CA THR A 242 -45.34 30.95 -32.07
C THR A 242 -46.69 31.44 -31.60
#